data_AF-A0AAZ1Y5Z5-F1
#
_entry.id   AF-A0AAZ1Y5Z5-F1
#
_cell.length_a   1.000
_cell.length_b   1.000
_cell.length_c   1.000
_cell.angle_alpha   90.00
_cell.angle_beta   90.00
_cell.angle_gamma   90.00
#
_symmetry.space_group_name_H-M   'P 1'
#
loop_
_entity.id
_entity.type
_entity.pdbx_description
1 polymer ?
#
loop_
_entity_poly.entity_id
_entity_poly.type
_entity_poly.pdbx_seq_one_letter_code
_entity_poly.pdbx_strand_id
1 'polypeptide(L)'
;IIKNNQIVAIKVNKSDPEILDSWLPCGDGWLLCTEVILGIPYDEAIDMWALGLVAVELATGVPLYPGEDDYDVLKFIIETQGQLPDHLLESGLYTDCYFIEDNYYEQRWTFKTKEQFQYETNYQSKETRYIKLKRLDDLEQLLKVRRGPENGQPLFVRLIKQMLALDANQRITPSEVLKHPFFNTGLSTRPSCPDMNSTGV
;
A
#
# COMPACT_ATOMS: atom_id res chain seq x y z
N ILE A 1 1.35 -7.71 -12.06
CA ILE A 1 2.04 -8.04 -10.79
C ILE A 1 2.99 -9.22 -11.06
N ILE A 2 4.24 -9.16 -10.65
CA ILE A 2 5.37 -9.94 -11.19
C ILE A 2 5.07 -11.46 -11.25
N LYS A 3 5.09 -12.02 -12.48
CA LYS A 3 5.17 -13.45 -12.73
C LYS A 3 6.42 -13.68 -13.59
N ASN A 4 7.25 -14.67 -13.24
CA ASN A 4 8.43 -15.07 -14.01
C ASN A 4 9.47 -13.94 -14.28
N ASN A 5 9.84 -13.18 -13.25
CA ASN A 5 10.93 -12.20 -13.33
C ASN A 5 10.70 -11.08 -14.38
N GLN A 6 9.44 -10.83 -14.74
CA GLN A 6 9.03 -9.70 -15.57
C GLN A 6 8.12 -8.78 -14.75
N ILE A 7 8.40 -7.47 -14.79
CA ILE A 7 7.50 -6.44 -14.27
C ILE A 7 6.26 -6.43 -15.17
N VAL A 8 5.20 -7.08 -14.72
CA VAL A 8 3.89 -6.97 -15.36
C VAL A 8 3.26 -5.68 -14.83
N ALA A 9 3.40 -4.60 -15.60
CA ALA A 9 2.60 -3.38 -15.43
C ALA A 9 1.12 -3.76 -15.45
N ILE A 10 0.36 -3.35 -14.43
CA ILE A 10 -1.07 -3.63 -14.39
C ILE A 10 -1.74 -2.57 -15.26
N LYS A 11 -1.81 -2.79 -16.57
CA LYS A 11 -2.70 -1.97 -17.38
C LYS A 11 -4.13 -2.45 -17.11
N VAL A 12 -4.76 -1.95 -16.04
CA VAL A 12 -6.19 -2.16 -15.82
C VAL A 12 -6.90 -1.43 -16.96
N ASN A 13 -7.50 -2.21 -17.86
CA ASN A 13 -8.24 -1.66 -18.97
C ASN A 13 -9.51 -1.01 -18.39
N LYS A 14 -9.66 0.30 -18.63
CA LYS A 14 -10.81 1.07 -18.16
C LYS A 14 -12.09 0.38 -18.65
N SER A 15 -13.02 0.17 -17.72
CA SER A 15 -14.44 -0.16 -17.97
C SER A 15 -14.90 -1.63 -17.95
N ASP A 16 -14.11 -2.62 -17.52
CA ASP A 16 -14.58 -4.02 -17.52
C ASP A 16 -14.46 -4.73 -16.13
N PRO A 17 -15.57 -4.94 -15.40
CA PRO A 17 -15.59 -5.63 -14.10
C PRO A 17 -15.10 -7.07 -14.16
N GLU A 18 -15.25 -7.76 -15.30
CA GLU A 18 -14.88 -9.18 -15.45
C GLU A 18 -13.36 -9.42 -15.46
N ILE A 19 -12.57 -8.37 -15.73
CA ILE A 19 -11.11 -8.46 -15.72
C ILE A 19 -10.58 -8.54 -14.27
N LEU A 20 -11.30 -8.04 -13.26
CA LEU A 20 -10.85 -8.18 -11.87
C LEU A 20 -10.80 -9.65 -11.41
N ASP A 21 -11.81 -10.45 -11.79
CA ASP A 21 -11.91 -11.88 -11.44
C ASP A 21 -10.89 -12.75 -12.19
N SER A 22 -10.56 -12.37 -13.43
CA SER A 22 -9.65 -13.15 -14.29
C SER A 22 -8.17 -13.04 -13.88
N TRP A 23 -7.74 -11.94 -13.26
CA TRP A 23 -6.32 -11.69 -12.95
C TRP A 23 -5.95 -12.04 -11.50
N LEU A 24 -6.92 -12.35 -10.65
CA LEU A 24 -6.75 -12.87 -9.28
C LEU A 24 -7.31 -14.30 -9.14
N PRO A 25 -6.79 -15.31 -9.88
CA PRO A 25 -7.24 -16.70 -9.77
C PRO A 25 -6.86 -17.36 -8.42
N CYS A 26 -6.19 -16.63 -7.53
CA CYS A 26 -6.01 -16.97 -6.13
C CYS A 26 -6.68 -15.85 -5.35
N GLY A 27 -7.59 -16.16 -4.43
CA GLY A 27 -8.39 -15.20 -3.65
C GLY A 27 -7.58 -14.29 -2.72
N ASP A 28 -6.66 -13.54 -3.30
CA ASP A 28 -5.68 -12.67 -2.68
C ASP A 28 -6.15 -11.23 -2.88
N GLY A 29 -7.26 -10.86 -2.21
CA GLY A 29 -7.83 -9.50 -2.22
C GLY A 29 -6.93 -8.43 -1.58
N TRP A 30 -5.79 -8.83 -1.01
CA TRP A 30 -4.90 -7.95 -0.24
C TRP A 30 -4.10 -6.94 -1.07
N LEU A 31 -4.08 -7.07 -2.41
CA LEU A 31 -3.46 -6.09 -3.30
C LEU A 31 -4.43 -5.01 -3.80
N LEU A 32 -5.72 -5.14 -3.47
CA LEU A 32 -6.72 -4.15 -3.86
C LEU A 32 -6.47 -2.84 -3.11
N CYS A 33 -6.59 -1.74 -3.86
CA CYS A 33 -6.57 -0.39 -3.31
C CYS A 33 -7.97 -0.02 -2.80
N THR A 34 -8.00 1.00 -1.94
CA THR A 34 -9.23 1.50 -1.31
C THR A 34 -10.30 1.92 -2.32
N GLU A 35 -9.90 2.60 -3.40
CA GLU A 35 -10.81 3.07 -4.43
C GLU A 35 -11.48 1.94 -5.21
N VAL A 36 -10.78 0.82 -5.42
CA VAL A 36 -11.35 -0.36 -6.07
C VAL A 36 -12.37 -1.03 -5.14
N ILE A 37 -12.02 -1.23 -3.87
CA ILE A 37 -12.92 -1.84 -2.88
C ILE A 37 -14.20 -1.00 -2.71
N LEU A 38 -14.07 0.33 -2.66
CA LEU A 38 -15.19 1.24 -2.45
C LEU A 38 -15.96 1.58 -3.73
N GLY A 39 -15.52 1.10 -4.90
CA GLY A 39 -16.14 1.41 -6.18
C GLY A 39 -16.01 2.89 -6.58
N ILE A 40 -14.94 3.55 -6.14
CA ILE A 40 -14.59 4.93 -6.54
C ILE A 40 -13.92 4.87 -7.94
N PRO A 41 -14.15 5.85 -8.83
CA PRO A 41 -13.42 5.93 -10.09
C PRO A 41 -11.90 5.93 -9.85
N TYR A 42 -11.21 5.00 -10.51
CA TYR A 42 -9.78 4.80 -10.36
C TYR A 42 -9.03 5.01 -11.67
N ASP A 43 -7.72 5.20 -11.56
CA ASP A 43 -6.80 5.39 -12.68
C ASP A 43 -5.51 4.57 -12.47
N GLU A 44 -4.44 4.92 -13.18
CA GLU A 44 -3.15 4.25 -13.08
C GLU A 44 -2.49 4.38 -11.68
N ALA A 45 -3.02 5.21 -10.77
CA ALA A 45 -2.51 5.32 -9.40
C ALA A 45 -2.67 4.01 -8.61
N ILE A 46 -3.58 3.12 -8.98
CA ILE A 46 -3.74 1.79 -8.33
C ILE A 46 -2.46 0.94 -8.44
N ASP A 47 -1.69 1.12 -9.52
CA ASP A 47 -0.42 0.44 -9.73
C ASP A 47 0.61 0.87 -8.69
N MET A 48 0.55 2.14 -8.31
CA MET A 48 1.43 2.71 -7.30
C MET A 48 1.12 2.18 -5.91
N TRP A 49 -0.16 1.94 -5.61
CA TRP A 49 -0.58 1.26 -4.38
C TRP A 49 -0.07 -0.18 -4.34
N ALA A 50 -0.34 -0.94 -5.40
CA ALA A 50 0.10 -2.33 -5.51
C ALA A 50 1.64 -2.45 -5.41
N LEU A 51 2.37 -1.53 -6.05
CA LEU A 51 3.83 -1.46 -5.95
C LEU A 51 4.30 -1.18 -4.51
N GLY A 52 3.62 -0.29 -3.79
CA GLY A 52 3.90 -0.02 -2.38
C GLY A 52 3.74 -1.27 -1.50
N LEU A 53 2.67 -2.03 -1.70
CA LEU A 53 2.43 -3.27 -0.95
C LEU A 53 3.49 -4.34 -1.24
N VAL A 54 3.82 -4.54 -2.51
CA VAL A 54 4.88 -5.48 -2.93
C VAL A 54 6.24 -5.05 -2.35
N ALA A 55 6.55 -3.74 -2.36
CA ALA A 55 7.80 -3.24 -1.81
C ALA A 55 7.90 -3.52 -0.29
N VAL A 56 6.81 -3.32 0.47
CA VAL A 56 6.76 -3.66 1.90
C VAL A 56 6.91 -5.16 2.13
N GLU A 57 6.25 -5.99 1.32
CA GLU A 57 6.38 -7.45 1.41
C GLU A 57 7.82 -7.89 1.15
N LEU A 58 8.48 -7.37 0.12
CA LEU A 58 9.89 -7.66 -0.15
C LEU A 58 10.82 -7.19 0.98
N ALA A 59 10.49 -6.08 1.64
CA ALA A 59 11.28 -5.54 2.75
C ALA A 59 11.06 -6.29 4.07
N THR A 60 9.88 -6.86 4.29
CA THR A 60 9.52 -7.48 5.57
C THR A 60 9.43 -9.01 5.51
N GLY A 61 9.29 -9.57 4.31
CA GLY A 61 9.04 -10.98 4.02
C GLY A 61 7.58 -11.40 4.18
N VAL A 62 6.66 -10.47 4.48
CA VAL A 62 5.24 -10.77 4.74
C VAL A 62 4.34 -9.66 4.16
N PRO A 63 3.12 -9.99 3.72
CA PRO A 63 2.16 -9.00 3.22
C PRO A 63 1.74 -8.01 4.32
N LEU A 64 1.53 -6.75 3.92
CA LEU A 64 1.13 -5.68 4.85
C LEU A 64 -0.34 -5.77 5.26
N TYR A 65 -1.24 -6.06 4.31
CA TYR A 65 -2.70 -6.10 4.52
C TYR A 65 -3.35 -7.42 4.06
N PRO A 66 -2.94 -8.59 4.59
CA PRO A 66 -3.39 -9.91 4.13
C PRO A 66 -4.85 -10.25 4.46
N GLY A 67 -5.82 -9.45 4.03
CA GLY A 67 -7.24 -9.71 4.26
C GLY A 67 -7.76 -10.90 3.46
N GLU A 68 -8.67 -11.67 4.06
CA GLU A 68 -9.42 -12.73 3.37
C GLU A 68 -10.72 -12.19 2.72
N ASP A 69 -11.13 -10.99 3.11
CA ASP A 69 -12.29 -10.26 2.59
C ASP A 69 -11.94 -8.78 2.49
N ASP A 70 -12.63 -8.05 1.62
CA ASP A 70 -12.46 -6.61 1.43
C ASP A 70 -12.62 -5.82 2.74
N TYR A 71 -13.52 -6.24 3.62
CA TYR A 71 -13.67 -5.65 4.96
C TYR A 71 -12.40 -5.83 5.80
N ASP A 72 -11.74 -7.00 5.73
CA ASP A 72 -10.50 -7.22 6.45
C ASP A 72 -9.36 -6.35 5.91
N VAL A 73 -9.27 -6.19 4.59
CA VAL A 73 -8.30 -5.30 3.95
C VAL A 73 -8.52 -3.85 4.40
N LEU A 74 -9.76 -3.34 4.29
CA LEU A 74 -10.12 -1.99 4.73
C LEU A 74 -9.83 -1.78 6.22
N LYS A 75 -10.22 -2.74 7.07
CA LYS A 75 -9.94 -2.69 8.51
C LYS A 75 -8.45 -2.56 8.79
N PHE A 76 -7.62 -3.36 8.12
CA PHE A 76 -6.17 -3.31 8.31
C PHE A 76 -5.57 -1.98 7.82
N ILE A 77 -6.06 -1.45 6.71
CA ILE A 77 -5.67 -0.13 6.19
C ILE A 77 -6.02 0.96 7.21
N ILE A 78 -7.27 0.98 7.71
CA ILE A 78 -7.77 2.01 8.63
C ILE A 78 -7.02 1.97 9.96
N GLU A 79 -6.75 0.78 10.50
CA GLU A 79 -5.99 0.63 11.74
C GLU A 79 -4.52 1.12 11.62
N THR A 80 -3.94 1.09 10.42
CA THR A 80 -2.54 1.51 10.18
C THR A 80 -2.41 2.93 9.65
N GLN A 81 -3.37 3.42 8.86
CA GLN A 81 -3.26 4.70 8.14
C GLN A 81 -4.32 5.72 8.57
N GLY A 82 -5.31 5.31 9.37
CA GLY A 82 -6.48 6.10 9.69
C GLY A 82 -7.61 5.95 8.67
N GLN A 83 -8.76 6.53 8.98
CA GLN A 83 -9.92 6.48 8.10
C GLN A 83 -9.70 7.33 6.85
N LEU A 84 -10.29 6.89 5.74
CA LEU A 84 -10.28 7.64 4.49
C LEU A 84 -11.03 8.98 4.65
N PRO A 85 -10.62 10.03 3.91
CA PRO A 85 -11.35 11.29 3.86
C PRO A 85 -12.81 11.13 3.40
N ASP A 86 -13.70 11.94 3.97
CA ASP A 86 -15.14 11.86 3.69
C ASP A 86 -15.48 12.08 2.20
N HIS A 87 -14.74 12.92 1.47
CA HIS A 87 -14.98 13.14 0.04
C HIS A 87 -14.78 11.87 -0.81
N LEU A 88 -13.88 10.98 -0.40
CA LEU A 88 -13.69 9.68 -1.05
C LEU A 88 -14.85 8.74 -0.72
N LEU A 89 -15.25 8.70 0.56
CA LEU A 89 -16.35 7.85 1.03
C LEU A 89 -17.69 8.26 0.40
N GLU A 90 -17.95 9.56 0.23
CA GLU A 90 -19.14 10.07 -0.47
C GLU A 90 -19.17 9.69 -1.97
N SER A 91 -18.02 9.43 -2.57
CA SER A 91 -17.89 9.08 -3.99
C SER A 91 -17.97 7.58 -4.27
N GLY A 92 -17.89 6.75 -3.22
CA GLY A 92 -17.83 5.29 -3.35
C GLY A 92 -19.20 4.65 -3.53
N LEU A 93 -19.33 3.78 -4.53
CA LEU A 93 -20.55 3.00 -4.79
C LEU A 93 -20.82 1.94 -3.71
N TYR A 94 -19.77 1.48 -3.04
CA TYR A 94 -19.85 0.43 -2.01
C TYR A 94 -19.55 0.94 -0.60
N THR A 95 -19.51 2.26 -0.40
CA THR A 95 -19.22 2.84 0.92
C THR A 95 -20.18 2.34 1.99
N ASP A 96 -21.49 2.29 1.70
CA ASP A 96 -22.53 1.83 2.63
C ASP A 96 -22.38 0.34 3.02
N CYS A 97 -21.62 -0.45 2.26
CA CYS A 97 -21.33 -1.83 2.62
C CYS A 97 -20.39 -1.91 3.84
N TYR A 98 -19.48 -0.94 4.00
CA TYR A 98 -18.41 -0.98 5.01
C TYR A 98 -18.48 0.15 6.04
N PHE A 99 -19.20 1.23 5.75
CA PHE A 99 -19.33 2.41 6.60
C PHE A 99 -20.79 2.66 6.96
N ILE A 100 -20.99 3.36 8.08
CA ILE A 100 -22.27 3.87 8.53
C ILE A 100 -22.20 5.39 8.44
N GLU A 101 -23.21 6.00 7.83
CA GLU A 101 -23.37 7.45 7.83
C GLU A 101 -23.75 7.90 9.25
N ASP A 102 -22.86 8.65 9.90
CA ASP A 102 -23.07 9.27 11.21
C ASP A 102 -23.17 10.79 11.02
N ASN A 103 -24.38 11.32 11.12
CA ASN A 103 -24.65 12.75 10.94
C ASN A 103 -24.42 13.59 12.22
N TYR A 104 -23.87 13.01 13.29
CA TYR A 104 -23.72 13.68 14.58
C TYR A 104 -22.34 14.28 14.86
N TYR A 105 -21.30 13.86 14.13
CA TYR A 105 -19.92 14.31 14.37
C TYR A 105 -19.34 15.08 13.17
N GLU A 106 -18.14 15.66 13.35
CA GLU A 106 -17.40 16.33 12.27
C GLU A 106 -17.04 15.38 11.11
N GLN A 107 -16.99 14.07 11.39
CA GLN A 107 -16.75 13.01 10.40
C GLN A 107 -18.07 12.34 10.05
N ARG A 108 -18.44 12.37 8.77
CA ARG A 108 -19.76 11.92 8.29
C ARG A 108 -19.89 10.41 8.21
N TRP A 109 -18.78 9.70 8.05
CA TRP A 109 -18.77 8.25 7.91
C TRP A 109 -18.05 7.62 9.09
N THR A 110 -18.53 6.48 9.54
CA THR A 110 -17.86 5.66 10.57
C THR A 110 -17.70 4.25 10.04
N PHE A 111 -16.47 3.72 10.07
CA PHE A 111 -16.23 2.34 9.66
C PHE A 111 -16.99 1.37 10.57
N LYS A 112 -17.69 0.40 9.98
CA LYS A 112 -18.46 -0.60 10.72
C LYS A 112 -17.55 -1.37 11.66
N THR A 113 -18.04 -1.70 12.86
CA THR A 113 -17.34 -2.62 13.75
C THR A 113 -17.43 -4.05 13.22
N LYS A 114 -16.56 -4.93 13.73
CA LYS A 114 -16.56 -6.35 13.36
C LYS A 114 -17.91 -7.00 13.63
N GLU A 115 -18.55 -6.62 14.73
CA GLU A 115 -19.84 -7.14 15.16
C GLU A 115 -20.96 -6.66 14.22
N GLN A 116 -20.93 -5.39 13.81
CA GLN A 116 -21.90 -4.83 12.86
C GLN A 116 -21.79 -5.51 11.49
N PHE A 117 -20.57 -5.58 10.94
CA PHE A 117 -20.34 -6.21 9.64
C PHE A 117 -20.69 -7.71 9.65
N GLN A 118 -20.32 -8.42 10.72
CA GLN A 118 -20.67 -9.83 10.89
C GLN A 118 -22.19 -10.05 10.97
N TYR A 119 -22.93 -9.17 11.65
CA TYR A 119 -24.39 -9.27 11.74
C TYR A 119 -25.05 -9.14 10.36
N GLU A 120 -24.55 -8.24 9.52
CA GLU A 120 -25.12 -7.96 8.20
C GLU A 120 -24.75 -9.02 7.15
N THR A 121 -23.52 -9.51 7.17
CA THR A 121 -22.97 -10.36 6.09
C THR A 121 -22.77 -11.82 6.50
N ASN A 122 -22.88 -12.15 7.79
CA ASN A 122 -22.43 -13.40 8.41
C ASN A 122 -20.93 -13.69 8.29
N TYR A 123 -20.13 -12.75 7.78
CA TYR A 123 -18.69 -12.90 7.68
C TYR A 123 -17.99 -12.63 9.02
N GLN A 124 -17.11 -13.53 9.43
CA GLN A 124 -16.28 -13.36 10.64
C GLN A 124 -14.90 -12.86 10.27
N SER A 125 -14.70 -11.55 10.50
CA SER A 125 -13.43 -10.86 10.30
C SER A 125 -12.27 -11.51 11.06
N LYS A 126 -11.17 -11.82 10.36
CA LYS A 126 -10.00 -12.48 10.94
C LYS A 126 -8.83 -11.52 11.12
N GLU A 127 -7.89 -11.95 11.95
CA GLU A 127 -6.59 -11.29 12.09
C GLU A 127 -5.53 -12.18 11.48
N THR A 128 -5.15 -11.85 10.26
CA THR A 128 -4.22 -12.61 9.42
C THR A 128 -2.85 -11.93 9.31
N ARG A 129 -2.69 -10.70 9.86
CA ARG A 129 -1.42 -9.98 9.81
C ARG A 129 -0.36 -10.63 10.69
N TYR A 130 0.77 -10.95 10.07
CA TYR A 130 2.00 -11.34 10.77
C TYR A 130 2.68 -10.13 11.45
N ILE A 131 2.52 -8.93 10.88
CA ILE A 131 3.05 -7.68 11.42
C ILE A 131 1.91 -6.68 11.60
N LYS A 132 1.82 -6.08 12.79
CA LYS A 132 0.79 -5.10 13.12
C LYS A 132 1.42 -3.73 13.32
N LEU A 133 1.31 -2.88 12.30
CA LEU A 133 1.77 -1.51 12.38
C LEU A 133 0.62 -0.62 12.86
N LYS A 134 0.89 0.26 13.83
CA LYS A 134 -0.06 1.30 14.22
C LYS A 134 -0.01 2.47 13.24
N ARG A 135 1.17 2.73 12.68
CA ARG A 135 1.43 3.72 11.64
C ARG A 135 2.45 3.20 10.66
N LEU A 136 2.42 3.66 9.41
CA LEU A 136 3.46 3.31 8.43
C LEU A 136 4.86 3.74 8.88
N ASP A 137 5.00 4.77 9.71
CA ASP A 137 6.29 5.19 10.28
C ASP A 137 6.93 4.09 11.17
N ASP A 138 6.12 3.21 11.77
CA ASP A 138 6.61 2.08 12.58
C ASP A 138 7.38 1.06 11.75
N LEU A 139 7.23 1.10 10.41
CA LEU A 139 7.97 0.24 9.49
C LEU A 139 9.48 0.48 9.59
N GLU A 140 9.92 1.71 9.86
CA GLU A 140 11.35 2.02 9.99
C GLU A 140 11.97 1.23 11.15
N GLN A 141 11.32 1.29 12.32
CA GLN A 141 11.77 0.57 13.50
C GLN A 141 11.72 -0.94 13.30
N LEU A 142 10.69 -1.44 12.62
CA LEU A 142 10.57 -2.86 12.29
C LEU A 142 11.72 -3.34 11.39
N LEU A 143 12.07 -2.57 10.36
CA LEU A 143 13.17 -2.89 9.45
C LEU A 143 14.52 -2.85 10.18
N LYS A 144 14.74 -1.86 11.05
CA LYS A 144 15.94 -1.79 11.90
C LYS A 144 16.11 -3.03 12.77
N VAL A 145 15.04 -3.52 13.38
CA VAL A 145 15.07 -4.72 14.24
C VAL A 145 15.33 -5.99 13.43
N ARG A 146 14.72 -6.12 12.24
CA ARG A 146 14.85 -7.34 11.42
C ARG A 146 16.13 -7.42 10.61
N ARG A 147 16.61 -6.30 10.06
CA ARG A 147 17.74 -6.25 9.10
C ARG A 147 18.97 -5.51 9.63
N GLY A 148 18.84 -4.79 10.75
CA GLY A 148 19.85 -3.84 11.23
C GLY A 148 19.61 -2.43 10.68
N PRO A 149 20.29 -1.41 11.24
CA PRO A 149 20.15 -0.03 10.80
C PRO A 149 20.81 0.21 9.43
N GLU A 150 20.06 0.79 8.49
CA GLU A 150 20.55 1.16 7.17
C GLU A 150 20.15 2.60 6.82
N ASN A 151 21.06 3.36 6.18
CA ASN A 151 20.82 4.77 5.82
C ASN A 151 19.62 4.97 4.87
N GLY A 152 19.22 3.92 4.12
CA GLY A 152 18.11 3.97 3.18
C GLY A 152 16.72 3.78 3.81
N GLN A 153 16.63 3.27 5.04
CA GLN A 153 15.34 2.91 5.66
C GLN A 153 14.36 4.09 5.81
N PRO A 154 14.78 5.29 6.28
CA PRO A 154 13.88 6.44 6.35
C PRO A 154 13.36 6.87 4.97
N LEU A 155 14.21 6.79 3.93
CA LEU A 155 13.84 7.12 2.55
C LEU A 155 12.89 6.07 1.96
N PHE A 156 13.07 4.80 2.31
CA PHE A 156 12.17 3.73 1.93
C PHE A 156 10.78 3.96 2.53
N VAL A 157 10.68 4.18 3.85
CA VAL A 157 9.40 4.42 4.53
C VAL A 157 8.70 5.65 3.98
N ARG A 158 9.44 6.72 3.69
CA ARG A 158 8.90 7.90 3.01
C ARG A 158 8.28 7.55 1.65
N LEU A 159 8.99 6.77 0.82
CA LEU A 159 8.48 6.34 -0.47
C LEU A 159 7.21 5.49 -0.33
N ILE A 160 7.19 4.54 0.61
CA ILE A 160 6.02 3.70 0.89
C ILE A 160 4.82 4.56 1.28
N LYS A 161 4.98 5.56 2.15
CA LYS A 161 3.90 6.47 2.54
C LYS A 161 3.32 7.23 1.34
N GLN A 162 4.16 7.60 0.38
CA GLN A 162 3.70 8.29 -0.84
C GLN A 162 3.04 7.33 -1.85
N MET A 163 3.46 6.07 -1.90
CA MET A 163 2.84 5.02 -2.72
C MET A 163 1.50 4.55 -2.14
N LEU A 164 1.36 4.52 -0.81
CA LEU A 164 0.16 4.07 -0.10
C LEU A 164 -0.74 5.22 0.37
N ALA A 165 -0.66 6.38 -0.29
CA ALA A 165 -1.60 7.46 -0.03
C ALA A 165 -3.04 6.99 -0.30
N LEU A 166 -3.94 7.20 0.67
CA LEU A 166 -5.35 6.79 0.60
C LEU A 166 -6.11 7.51 -0.53
N ASP A 167 -5.81 8.79 -0.74
CA ASP A 167 -6.32 9.52 -1.91
C ASP A 167 -5.40 9.28 -3.10
N ALA A 168 -5.95 8.67 -4.17
CA ALA A 168 -5.24 8.39 -5.40
C ALA A 168 -4.59 9.65 -6.01
N ASN A 169 -5.21 10.82 -5.88
CA ASN A 169 -4.68 12.08 -6.40
C ASN A 169 -3.45 12.60 -5.62
N GLN A 170 -3.25 12.10 -4.39
CA GLN A 170 -2.10 12.44 -3.55
C GLN A 170 -0.97 11.40 -3.67
N ARG A 171 -1.20 10.32 -4.43
CA ARG A 171 -0.26 9.22 -4.59
C ARG A 171 0.87 9.61 -5.53
N ILE A 172 2.09 9.21 -5.21
CA ILE A 172 3.26 9.50 -6.05
C ILE A 172 3.14 8.81 -7.40
N THR A 173 3.42 9.55 -8.48
CA THR A 173 3.41 9.01 -9.84
C THR A 173 4.71 8.24 -10.16
N PRO A 174 4.71 7.33 -11.15
CA PRO A 174 5.94 6.63 -11.57
C PRO A 174 7.09 7.57 -11.92
N SER A 175 6.80 8.70 -12.56
CA SER A 175 7.81 9.70 -12.94
C SER A 175 8.44 10.39 -11.73
N GLU A 176 7.69 10.56 -10.65
CA GLU A 176 8.18 11.14 -9.40
C GLU A 176 8.95 10.12 -8.56
N VAL A 177 8.53 8.85 -8.58
CA VAL A 177 9.27 7.73 -7.94
C VAL A 177 10.70 7.67 -8.45
N LEU A 178 10.90 7.75 -9.77
CA LEU A 178 12.23 7.74 -10.38
C LEU A 178 13.11 8.92 -9.94
N LYS A 179 12.51 10.02 -9.49
CA LYS A 179 13.20 11.20 -8.95
C LYS A 179 13.33 11.17 -7.43
N HIS A 180 12.69 10.21 -6.76
CA HIS A 180 12.65 10.15 -5.31
C HIS A 180 14.06 9.89 -4.73
N PRO A 181 14.46 10.56 -3.62
CA PRO A 181 15.79 10.43 -3.04
C PRO A 181 16.21 8.99 -2.71
N PHE A 182 15.24 8.10 -2.49
CA PHE A 182 15.49 6.66 -2.28
C PHE A 182 16.30 6.01 -3.42
N PHE A 183 16.11 6.44 -4.68
CA PHE A 183 16.85 5.92 -5.83
C PHE A 183 18.10 6.75 -6.17
N ASN A 184 18.22 7.96 -5.64
CA ASN A 184 19.34 8.88 -5.91
C ASN A 184 20.52 8.75 -4.95
N THR A 185 20.40 7.91 -3.91
CA THR A 185 21.48 7.65 -2.93
C THR A 185 22.71 6.96 -3.53
N GLY A 186 22.67 6.53 -4.79
CA GLY A 186 23.78 5.88 -5.50
C GLY A 186 24.80 6.82 -6.19
N LEU A 187 24.63 8.14 -6.16
CA LEU A 187 25.57 9.08 -6.80
C LEU A 187 26.56 9.77 -5.84
N SER A 188 26.49 9.50 -4.54
CA SER A 188 27.44 10.06 -3.57
C SER A 188 28.44 9.01 -3.10
N THR A 189 29.67 9.16 -3.60
CA THR A 189 30.95 8.60 -3.11
C THR A 189 31.09 7.08 -3.10
N ARG A 190 31.44 6.50 -4.26
CA ARG A 190 32.51 5.50 -4.24
C ARG A 190 33.79 6.25 -3.85
N PRO A 191 34.56 5.87 -2.82
CA PRO A 191 35.90 6.41 -2.67
C PRO A 191 36.67 6.03 -3.94
N SER A 192 37.13 7.04 -4.67
CA SER A 192 38.08 6.89 -5.77
C SER A 192 39.24 6.03 -5.25
N CYS A 193 39.44 4.84 -5.85
CA CYS A 193 40.66 4.09 -5.65
C CYS A 193 41.83 5.03 -5.97
N PRO A 194 42.80 5.25 -5.06
CA PRO A 194 44.00 5.98 -5.43
C PRO A 194 44.72 5.16 -6.50
N ASP A 195 44.97 5.80 -7.65
CA ASP A 195 45.81 5.27 -8.71
C ASP A 195 47.16 4.86 -8.12
N MET A 196 47.45 3.56 -8.07
CA MET A 196 48.81 3.08 -7.92
C MET A 196 49.52 3.30 -9.25
N ASN A 197 50.09 4.49 -9.43
CA ASN A 197 51.09 4.74 -10.45
C ASN A 197 52.27 5.53 -9.88
N SER A 198 53.47 4.98 -10.12
CA SER A 198 54.80 5.51 -9.78
C SER A 198 55.18 5.43 -8.30
N THR A 199 56.24 4.70 -7.93
CA THR A 199 57.60 4.89 -8.43
C THR A 199 58.36 3.58 -8.60
N GLY A 200 58.82 3.31 -9.83
CA GLY A 200 60.12 2.70 -10.03
C GLY A 200 61.14 3.81 -10.25
N VAL A 201 62.18 3.84 -9.42
CA VAL A 201 63.60 4.02 -9.76
C VAL A 201 64.41 3.34 -8.66
#